data_AF-A0A661Q7C7-F1
#
_entry.id   AF-A0A661Q7C7-F1
#
_cell.length_a   1.000
_cell.length_b   1.000
_cell.length_c   1.000
_cell.angle_alpha   90.00
_cell.angle_beta   90.00
_cell.angle_gamma   90.00
#
_symmetry.space_group_name_H-M   'P 1'
#
loop_
_entity.id
_entity.type
_entity.pdbx_description
1 polymer ?
#
loop_
_entity_poly.entity_id
_entity_poly.type
_entity_poly.pdbx_seq_one_letter_code
_entity_poly.pdbx_strand_id
1 'polypeptide(L)'
;TFAEASEALGEDLTKVCFNGTPEELNQTANTQPAILTTSIAAYRVLSNKYGLKSIIAASHSLGEYSALVAAGTIPFFDAVRVVRARGNFMQSAVPVGLGTMAAVMGMKPEQVRDICSESSDHENDKIVEPANYNCPGQIVISGHTPAIMEAGEKAQKAGASRVVKLPVSAPFHCSLMQPAAEKLADRFSDVKLHAPQIPVISNVDAAANYSIETVRHLLVKQVSSAVRWEESMHLAVDQGVTRVIEIGPGRVLSGLMRRINRRIKTLNLAVPGDLEKIAESYA
;
A
#
# COMPACT_ATOMS: atom_id res chain seq x y z
N THR A 1 14.18 1.88 16.69
CA THR A 1 13.17 2.05 15.64
C THR A 1 12.18 3.15 15.99
N PHE A 2 11.38 3.03 17.05
CA PHE A 2 10.42 4.09 17.43
C PHE A 2 11.09 5.43 17.76
N ALA A 3 12.14 5.43 18.58
CA ALA A 3 12.90 6.66 18.88
C ALA A 3 13.52 7.30 17.62
N GLU A 4 14.13 6.49 16.75
CA GLU A 4 14.68 6.91 15.45
C GLU A 4 13.61 7.53 14.53
N ALA A 5 12.38 7.00 14.55
CA ALA A 5 11.27 7.56 13.78
C ALA A 5 10.78 8.90 14.36
N SER A 6 10.67 9.00 15.69
CA SER A 6 10.33 10.26 16.35
C SER A 6 11.38 11.34 16.05
N GLU A 7 12.66 10.99 16.14
CA GLU A 7 13.78 11.87 15.79
C GLU A 7 13.72 12.33 14.32
N ALA A 8 13.44 11.41 13.39
CA ALA A 8 13.32 11.73 11.97
C ALA A 8 12.22 12.75 11.66
N LEU A 9 11.15 12.74 12.45
CA LEU A 9 10.03 13.67 12.32
C LEU A 9 10.19 14.95 13.14
N GLY A 10 11.06 14.95 14.15
CA GLY A 10 11.10 16.02 15.16
C GLY A 10 9.86 16.04 16.07
N GLU A 11 9.11 14.94 16.12
CA GLU A 11 7.81 14.80 16.80
C GLU A 11 7.70 13.43 17.47
N ASP A 12 6.90 13.29 18.53
CA ASP A 12 6.75 12.02 19.23
C ASP A 12 5.74 11.07 18.55
N LEU A 13 6.17 10.44 17.44
CA LEU A 13 5.38 9.41 16.75
C LEU A 13 5.07 8.21 17.66
N THR A 14 5.95 7.92 18.62
CA THR A 14 5.74 6.83 19.57
C THR A 14 4.48 7.09 20.39
N LYS A 15 4.32 8.31 20.92
CA LYS A 15 3.09 8.69 21.62
C LYS A 15 1.85 8.57 20.72
N VAL A 16 1.92 8.99 19.46
CA VAL A 16 0.80 8.86 18.51
C VAL A 16 0.41 7.39 18.31
N CYS A 17 1.38 6.49 18.14
CA CYS A 17 1.11 5.06 17.92
C CYS A 17 0.54 4.33 19.15
N PHE A 18 1.03 4.63 20.35
CA PHE A 18 0.68 3.86 21.56
C PHE A 18 -0.44 4.51 22.39
N ASN A 19 -0.55 5.84 22.36
CA ASN A 19 -1.42 6.61 23.24
C ASN A 19 -2.27 7.67 22.48
N GLY A 20 -2.10 7.80 21.17
CA GLY A 20 -2.86 8.74 20.34
C GLY A 20 -4.32 8.33 20.21
N THR A 21 -5.17 9.28 19.84
CA THR A 21 -6.58 8.97 19.56
C THR A 21 -6.70 8.30 18.19
N PRO A 22 -7.78 7.52 17.93
CA PRO A 22 -8.05 7.00 16.59
C PRO A 22 -8.10 8.11 15.53
N GLU A 23 -8.67 9.27 15.85
CA GLU A 23 -8.77 10.40 14.92
C GLU A 23 -7.38 10.93 14.54
N GLU A 24 -6.47 11.05 15.50
CA GLU A 24 -5.09 11.48 15.26
C GLU A 24 -4.32 10.43 14.44
N LEU A 25 -4.37 9.17 14.84
CA LEU A 25 -3.64 8.08 14.18
C LEU A 25 -4.15 7.82 12.75
N ASN A 26 -5.45 8.00 12.51
CA ASN A 26 -6.08 7.79 11.20
C ASN A 26 -5.88 8.96 10.21
N GLN A 27 -5.23 10.05 10.62
CA GLN A 27 -4.78 11.04 9.65
C GLN A 27 -3.70 10.40 8.78
N THR A 28 -3.90 10.38 7.46
CA THR A 28 -3.00 9.74 6.49
C THR A 28 -1.52 10.10 6.72
N ALA A 29 -1.24 11.35 7.09
CA ALA A 29 0.09 11.84 7.41
C ALA A 29 0.74 11.15 8.63
N ASN A 30 -0.05 10.76 9.63
CA ASN A 30 0.38 10.00 10.81
C ASN A 30 0.35 8.48 10.54
N THR A 31 -0.70 7.98 9.87
CA THR A 31 -0.89 6.55 9.62
C THR A 31 0.28 5.96 8.82
N GLN A 32 0.75 6.66 7.79
CA GLN A 32 1.84 6.17 6.95
C GLN A 32 3.16 5.91 7.71
N PRO A 33 3.76 6.91 8.41
CA PRO A 33 4.95 6.66 9.22
C PRO A 33 4.70 5.72 10.40
N ALA A 34 3.50 5.68 10.97
CA ALA A 34 3.14 4.74 12.04
C ALA A 34 3.17 3.28 11.57
N ILE A 35 2.55 2.98 10.42
CA ILE A 35 2.57 1.63 9.83
C ILE A 35 4.00 1.25 9.44
N LEU A 36 4.74 2.14 8.77
CA LEU A 36 6.12 1.87 8.39
C LEU A 36 7.00 1.57 9.61
N THR A 37 6.90 2.39 10.66
CA THR A 37 7.68 2.21 11.91
C THR A 37 7.34 0.89 12.59
N THR A 38 6.05 0.55 12.68
CA THR A 38 5.59 -0.70 13.30
C THR A 38 6.03 -1.92 12.51
N SER A 39 5.86 -1.92 11.19
CA SER A 39 6.29 -3.01 10.31
C SER A 39 7.81 -3.22 10.37
N ILE A 40 8.61 -2.15 10.36
CA ILE A 40 10.08 -2.26 10.44
C ILE A 40 10.54 -2.68 11.83
N ALA A 41 9.86 -2.26 12.90
CA ALA A 41 10.15 -2.75 14.25
C ALA A 41 9.94 -4.27 14.35
N ALA A 42 8.79 -4.75 13.86
CA ALA A 42 8.48 -6.18 13.82
C ALA A 42 9.47 -6.97 12.94
N TYR A 43 9.80 -6.45 11.75
CA TYR A 43 10.78 -7.05 10.84
C TYR A 43 12.17 -7.15 11.50
N ARG A 44 12.67 -6.08 12.12
CA ARG A 44 13.97 -6.07 12.82
C ARG A 44 14.01 -7.11 13.93
N VAL A 45 12.93 -7.27 14.71
CA VAL A 45 12.85 -8.31 15.76
C VAL A 45 12.89 -9.71 15.16
N LEU A 46 12.06 -9.98 14.14
CA LEU A 46 12.01 -11.28 13.47
C LEU A 46 13.36 -11.67 12.87
N SER A 47 13.97 -10.73 12.13
CA SER A 47 15.26 -10.94 11.46
C SER A 47 16.39 -11.16 12.46
N ASN A 48 16.45 -10.36 13.54
CA ASN A 48 17.53 -10.48 14.53
C ASN A 48 17.43 -11.76 15.37
N LYS A 49 16.21 -12.21 15.71
CA LYS A 49 16.01 -13.37 16.59
C LYS A 49 16.15 -14.70 15.84
N TYR A 50 15.74 -14.77 14.57
CA TYR A 50 15.62 -16.03 13.84
C TYR A 50 16.41 -16.08 12.53
N GLY A 51 17.02 -14.98 12.09
CA GLY A 51 17.86 -14.97 10.88
C GLY A 51 17.12 -15.32 9.59
N LEU A 52 15.79 -15.17 9.56
CA LEU A 52 14.98 -15.50 8.39
C LEU A 52 15.35 -14.58 7.21
N LYS A 53 15.68 -15.19 6.07
CA LYS A 53 15.97 -14.48 4.82
C LYS A 53 14.79 -14.65 3.86
N SER A 54 14.22 -13.54 3.41
CA SER A 54 13.26 -13.54 2.31
C SER A 54 13.98 -13.64 0.97
N ILE A 55 13.35 -14.29 0.00
CA ILE A 55 13.82 -14.32 -1.39
C ILE A 55 13.24 -13.17 -2.24
N ILE A 56 12.13 -12.60 -1.77
CA ILE A 56 11.41 -11.49 -2.42
C ILE A 56 10.58 -10.76 -1.36
N ALA A 57 10.39 -9.46 -1.54
CA ALA A 57 9.44 -8.67 -0.76
C ALA A 57 8.40 -8.04 -1.67
N ALA A 58 7.19 -7.87 -1.14
CA ALA A 58 6.10 -7.16 -1.77
C ALA A 58 5.20 -6.63 -0.67
N SER A 59 4.62 -5.46 -0.88
CA SER A 59 3.66 -4.92 0.08
C SER A 59 2.73 -3.92 -0.59
N HIS A 60 1.66 -3.51 0.10
CA HIS A 60 0.54 -2.78 -0.50
C HIS A 60 0.65 -1.28 -0.23
N SER A 61 0.68 -0.48 -1.30
CA SER A 61 0.77 0.98 -1.29
C SER A 61 1.90 1.49 -0.39
N LEU A 62 1.58 2.11 0.75
CA LEU A 62 2.54 2.55 1.77
C LEU A 62 3.52 1.43 2.15
N GLY A 63 3.03 0.20 2.22
CA GLY A 63 3.86 -0.93 2.60
C GLY A 63 5.04 -1.18 1.66
N GLU A 64 4.99 -0.74 0.39
CA GLU A 64 6.12 -0.83 -0.55
C GLU A 64 7.36 -0.10 -0.01
N TYR A 65 7.18 1.00 0.74
CA TYR A 65 8.26 1.69 1.43
C TYR A 65 8.84 0.84 2.57
N SER A 66 8.00 0.13 3.33
CA SER A 66 8.46 -0.82 4.35
C SER A 66 9.25 -1.97 3.71
N ALA A 67 8.80 -2.50 2.57
CA ALA A 67 9.50 -3.54 1.83
C ALA A 67 10.88 -3.06 1.36
N LEU A 68 10.98 -1.83 0.85
CA LEU A 68 12.23 -1.23 0.40
C LEU A 68 13.19 -0.88 1.54
N VAL A 69 12.69 -0.50 2.72
CA VAL A 69 13.54 -0.37 3.91
C VAL A 69 14.06 -1.73 4.36
N ALA A 70 13.20 -2.75 4.39
CA ALA A 70 13.61 -4.11 4.73
C ALA A 70 14.62 -4.70 3.72
N ALA A 71 14.51 -4.33 2.45
CA ALA A 71 15.46 -4.67 1.39
C ALA A 71 16.74 -3.80 1.39
N GLY A 72 16.88 -2.87 2.33
CA GLY A 72 18.04 -1.98 2.44
C GLY A 72 18.13 -0.89 1.38
N THR A 73 17.07 -0.67 0.59
CA THR A 73 17.02 0.31 -0.50
C THR A 73 16.85 1.74 0.00
N ILE A 74 15.92 1.96 0.94
CA ILE A 74 15.68 3.27 1.54
C ILE A 74 16.17 3.23 2.99
N PRO A 75 17.05 4.14 3.42
CA PRO A 75 17.37 4.29 4.83
C PRO A 75 16.10 4.55 5.66
N PHE A 76 15.93 3.88 6.80
CA PHE A 76 14.70 3.97 7.60
C PHE A 76 14.37 5.42 7.99
N PHE A 77 15.36 6.19 8.45
CA PHE A 77 15.21 7.59 8.81
C PHE A 77 14.61 8.44 7.67
N ASP A 78 15.13 8.26 6.44
CA ASP A 78 14.62 8.95 5.26
C ASP A 78 13.23 8.44 4.87
N ALA A 79 13.00 7.13 4.94
CA ALA A 79 11.70 6.54 4.63
C ALA A 79 10.59 7.13 5.51
N VAL A 80 10.83 7.28 6.83
CA VAL A 80 9.87 7.91 7.76
C VAL A 80 9.51 9.33 7.31
N ARG A 81 10.50 10.15 6.94
CA ARG A 81 10.28 11.52 6.46
C ARG A 81 9.56 11.55 5.11
N VAL A 82 9.91 10.64 4.20
CA VAL A 82 9.28 10.51 2.88
C VAL A 82 7.82 10.12 3.02
N VAL A 83 7.49 9.11 3.84
CA VAL A 83 6.09 8.66 3.97
C VAL A 83 5.21 9.63 4.75
N ARG A 84 5.79 10.42 5.67
CA ARG A 84 5.12 11.59 6.26
C ARG A 84 4.74 12.61 5.18
N ALA A 85 5.71 12.99 4.34
CA ALA A 85 5.47 13.93 3.24
C ALA A 85 4.45 13.37 2.23
N ARG A 86 4.59 12.10 1.83
CA ARG A 86 3.62 11.39 0.98
C ARG A 86 2.21 11.46 1.54
N GLY A 87 2.03 11.19 2.84
CA GLY A 87 0.72 11.30 3.49
C GLY A 87 0.13 12.71 3.42
N ASN A 88 0.95 13.75 3.65
CA ASN A 88 0.52 15.14 3.50
C ASN A 88 0.14 15.49 2.05
N PHE A 89 0.96 15.10 1.08
CA PHE A 89 0.73 15.41 -0.33
C PHE A 89 -0.51 14.71 -0.87
N MET A 90 -0.69 13.43 -0.58
CA MET A 90 -1.87 12.69 -1.00
C MET A 90 -3.16 13.24 -0.37
N GLN A 91 -3.11 13.64 0.91
CA GLN A 91 -4.27 14.20 1.59
C GLN A 91 -4.68 15.59 1.07
N SER A 92 -3.73 16.37 0.56
CA SER A 92 -3.94 17.75 0.08
C SER A 92 -4.04 17.88 -1.43
N ALA A 93 -3.85 16.80 -2.20
CA ALA A 93 -3.89 16.83 -3.66
C ALA A 93 -5.27 17.19 -4.22
N VAL A 94 -6.33 16.78 -3.52
CA VAL A 94 -7.73 17.06 -3.88
C VAL A 94 -8.42 17.68 -2.66
N PRO A 95 -9.18 18.78 -2.82
CA PRO A 95 -9.96 19.37 -1.73
C PRO A 95 -10.87 18.35 -1.04
N VAL A 96 -11.00 18.48 0.28
CA VAL A 96 -11.78 17.54 1.10
C VAL A 96 -13.21 17.43 0.57
N GLY A 97 -13.66 16.19 0.36
CA GLY A 97 -15.02 15.88 -0.11
C GLY A 97 -15.17 15.77 -1.63
N LEU A 98 -14.23 16.30 -2.41
CA LEU A 98 -14.30 16.21 -3.87
C LEU A 98 -13.92 14.82 -4.41
N GLY A 99 -13.11 14.06 -3.68
CA GLY A 99 -12.75 12.70 -4.05
C GLY A 99 -12.98 11.66 -2.95
N THR A 100 -13.14 10.41 -3.36
CA THR A 100 -13.33 9.28 -2.44
C THR A 100 -12.91 7.96 -3.11
N MET A 101 -13.14 6.85 -2.41
CA MET A 101 -12.87 5.50 -2.91
C MET A 101 -14.02 4.56 -2.56
N ALA A 102 -14.24 3.54 -3.39
CA ALA A 102 -15.20 2.47 -3.12
C ALA A 102 -14.65 1.10 -3.49
N ALA A 103 -14.92 0.08 -2.67
CA ALA A 103 -14.63 -1.31 -2.98
C ALA A 103 -15.80 -1.93 -3.77
N VAL A 104 -15.51 -2.44 -4.95
CA VAL A 104 -16.42 -3.20 -5.82
C VAL A 104 -16.11 -4.68 -5.68
N MET A 105 -17.12 -5.46 -5.29
CA MET A 105 -17.00 -6.88 -4.98
C MET A 105 -17.69 -7.74 -6.05
N GLY A 106 -17.10 -8.88 -6.37
CA GLY A 106 -17.69 -9.90 -7.24
C GLY A 106 -17.60 -9.61 -8.74
N MET A 107 -16.74 -8.70 -9.18
CA MET A 107 -16.58 -8.35 -10.59
C MET A 107 -15.16 -8.62 -11.10
N LYS A 108 -15.04 -8.86 -12.41
CA LYS A 108 -13.73 -8.99 -13.09
C LYS A 108 -13.09 -7.61 -13.35
N PRO A 109 -11.75 -7.52 -13.41
CA PRO A 109 -11.02 -6.29 -13.73
C PRO A 109 -11.51 -5.56 -14.97
N GLU A 110 -11.81 -6.29 -16.04
CA GLU A 110 -12.28 -5.75 -17.33
C GLU A 110 -13.60 -4.99 -17.14
N GLN A 111 -14.57 -5.62 -16.48
CA GLN A 111 -15.89 -5.05 -16.27
C GLN A 111 -15.82 -3.77 -15.41
N VAL A 112 -14.96 -3.77 -14.38
CA VAL A 112 -14.77 -2.58 -13.55
C VAL A 112 -14.09 -1.45 -14.32
N ARG A 113 -13.11 -1.76 -15.20
CA ARG A 113 -12.50 -0.77 -16.09
C ARG A 113 -13.52 -0.15 -17.04
N ASP A 114 -14.36 -0.97 -17.66
CA ASP A 114 -15.40 -0.50 -18.60
C ASP A 114 -16.38 0.44 -17.89
N ILE A 115 -16.87 0.06 -16.70
CA ILE A 115 -17.75 0.90 -15.89
C ILE A 115 -17.07 2.21 -15.49
N CYS A 116 -15.80 2.16 -15.10
CA CYS A 116 -15.03 3.36 -14.75
C CYS A 116 -14.90 4.30 -15.96
N SER A 117 -14.64 3.75 -17.14
CA SER A 117 -14.56 4.52 -18.39
C SER A 117 -15.91 5.15 -18.74
N GLU A 118 -17.00 4.41 -18.61
CA GLU A 118 -18.36 4.90 -18.89
C GLU A 118 -18.85 5.96 -17.89
N SER A 119 -18.29 5.97 -16.67
CA SER A 119 -18.62 6.93 -15.60
C SER A 119 -17.60 8.06 -15.47
N SER A 120 -16.59 8.08 -16.33
CA SER A 120 -15.62 9.18 -16.42
C SER A 120 -15.98 10.13 -17.56
N ASP A 121 -15.83 11.41 -17.29
CA ASP A 121 -15.98 12.51 -18.20
C ASP A 121 -14.93 13.57 -17.84
N HIS A 122 -13.83 13.54 -18.59
CA HIS A 122 -12.67 14.42 -18.38
C HIS A 122 -12.99 15.88 -18.65
N GLU A 123 -14.02 16.20 -19.43
CA GLU A 123 -14.39 17.58 -19.76
C GLU A 123 -15.14 18.26 -18.60
N ASN A 124 -15.75 17.45 -17.72
CA ASN A 124 -16.60 17.94 -16.62
C ASN A 124 -16.07 17.56 -15.23
N ASP A 125 -14.76 17.35 -15.09
CA ASP A 125 -14.10 16.97 -13.83
C ASP A 125 -14.78 15.78 -13.14
N LYS A 126 -15.12 14.73 -13.91
CA LYS A 126 -15.65 13.46 -13.40
C LYS A 126 -14.66 12.37 -13.77
N ILE A 127 -13.87 11.93 -12.81
CA ILE A 127 -12.87 10.88 -13.05
C ILE A 127 -13.16 9.78 -12.05
N VAL A 128 -13.19 8.54 -12.52
CA VAL A 128 -13.21 7.35 -11.68
C VAL A 128 -12.35 6.29 -12.35
N GLU A 129 -11.40 5.75 -11.59
CA GLU A 129 -10.41 4.80 -12.09
C GLU A 129 -10.26 3.63 -11.10
N PRO A 130 -9.90 2.43 -11.57
CA PRO A 130 -9.47 1.37 -10.67
C PRO A 130 -8.19 1.77 -9.92
N ALA A 131 -8.24 1.71 -8.60
CA ALA A 131 -7.20 2.14 -7.69
C ALA A 131 -6.42 0.97 -7.08
N ASN A 132 -7.10 -0.16 -6.81
CA ASN A 132 -6.46 -1.35 -6.25
C ASN A 132 -7.08 -2.63 -6.81
N TYR A 133 -6.27 -3.46 -7.46
CA TYR A 133 -6.61 -4.83 -7.82
C TYR A 133 -6.14 -5.76 -6.69
N ASN A 134 -7.00 -5.98 -5.69
CA ASN A 134 -6.58 -6.60 -4.44
C ASN A 134 -6.55 -8.12 -4.49
N CYS A 135 -7.55 -8.75 -5.11
CA CYS A 135 -7.65 -10.21 -5.25
C CYS A 135 -8.87 -10.51 -6.14
N PRO A 136 -9.05 -11.77 -6.58
CA PRO A 136 -10.18 -12.13 -7.43
C PRO A 136 -11.52 -11.63 -6.87
N GLY A 137 -12.18 -10.77 -7.64
CA GLY A 137 -13.47 -10.19 -7.28
C GLY A 137 -13.44 -9.14 -6.17
N GLN A 138 -12.30 -8.48 -5.90
CA GLN A 138 -12.24 -7.28 -5.05
C GLN A 138 -11.34 -6.22 -5.69
N ILE A 139 -11.98 -5.17 -6.21
CA ILE A 139 -11.31 -4.04 -6.84
C ILE A 139 -11.75 -2.77 -6.12
N VAL A 140 -10.82 -1.90 -5.79
CA VAL A 140 -11.15 -0.56 -5.30
C VAL A 140 -11.11 0.39 -6.49
N ILE A 141 -12.09 1.27 -6.59
CA ILE A 141 -12.14 2.40 -7.51
C ILE A 141 -11.93 3.70 -6.72
N SER A 142 -11.29 4.69 -7.33
CA SER A 142 -11.08 6.02 -6.74
C SER A 142 -11.26 7.12 -7.77
N GLY A 143 -11.61 8.31 -7.30
CA GLY A 143 -11.87 9.44 -8.18
C GLY A 143 -12.81 10.46 -7.54
N HIS A 144 -13.42 11.28 -8.38
CA HIS A 144 -14.40 12.27 -7.98
C HIS A 144 -15.63 11.61 -7.36
N THR A 145 -16.12 12.16 -6.24
CA THR A 145 -17.23 11.57 -5.47
C THR A 145 -18.47 11.28 -6.34
N PRO A 146 -18.94 12.20 -7.21
CA PRO A 146 -20.09 11.91 -8.08
C PRO A 146 -19.85 10.75 -9.04
N ALA A 147 -18.65 10.67 -9.65
CA ALA A 147 -18.27 9.61 -10.59
C ALA A 147 -18.19 8.25 -9.89
N ILE A 148 -17.69 8.21 -8.64
CA ILE A 148 -17.66 6.99 -7.81
C ILE A 148 -19.07 6.50 -7.50
N MET A 149 -19.99 7.41 -7.16
CA MET A 149 -21.38 7.03 -6.87
C MET A 149 -22.06 6.45 -8.12
N GLU A 150 -21.89 7.10 -9.27
CA GLU A 150 -22.42 6.62 -10.55
C GLU A 150 -21.83 5.26 -10.95
N ALA A 151 -20.50 5.11 -10.88
CA ALA A 151 -19.83 3.85 -11.17
C ALA A 151 -20.28 2.73 -10.22
N GLY A 152 -20.50 3.06 -8.94
CA GLY A 152 -21.04 2.13 -7.95
C GLY A 152 -22.44 1.63 -8.30
N GLU A 153 -23.34 2.51 -8.73
CA GLU A 153 -24.68 2.14 -9.19
C GLU A 153 -24.63 1.28 -10.45
N LYS A 154 -23.81 1.64 -11.44
CA LYS A 154 -23.61 0.84 -12.66
C LYS A 154 -23.05 -0.54 -12.33
N ALA A 155 -22.06 -0.62 -11.44
CA ALA A 155 -21.50 -1.89 -10.97
C ALA A 155 -22.56 -2.77 -10.30
N GLN A 156 -23.38 -2.21 -9.41
CA GLN A 156 -24.46 -2.95 -8.75
C GLN A 156 -25.49 -3.48 -9.76
N LYS A 157 -25.88 -2.67 -10.77
CA LYS A 157 -26.77 -3.10 -11.87
C LYS A 157 -26.14 -4.16 -12.76
N ALA A 158 -24.82 -4.09 -12.98
CA ALA A 158 -24.05 -5.04 -13.78
C ALA A 158 -23.66 -6.33 -13.02
N GLY A 159 -24.16 -6.52 -11.79
CA GLY A 159 -24.01 -7.77 -11.04
C GLY A 159 -22.89 -7.78 -9.99
N ALA A 160 -22.35 -6.62 -9.59
CA ALA A 160 -21.52 -6.55 -8.39
C ALA A 160 -22.29 -7.11 -7.20
N SER A 161 -21.65 -7.95 -6.39
CA SER A 161 -22.28 -8.49 -5.18
C SER A 161 -22.43 -7.42 -4.10
N ARG A 162 -21.51 -6.45 -4.07
CA ARG A 162 -21.52 -5.32 -3.15
C ARG A 162 -20.64 -4.18 -3.65
N VAL A 163 -21.08 -2.95 -3.43
CA VAL A 163 -20.24 -1.75 -3.52
C VAL A 163 -20.19 -1.08 -2.14
N VAL A 164 -18.98 -0.79 -1.64
CA VAL A 164 -18.76 -0.21 -0.30
C VAL A 164 -17.91 1.03 -0.39
N LYS A 165 -18.48 2.19 -0.06
CA LYS A 165 -17.71 3.42 0.11
C LYS A 165 -16.71 3.24 1.26
N LEU A 166 -15.44 3.57 1.01
CA LEU A 166 -14.38 3.47 2.01
C LEU A 166 -14.36 4.74 2.88
N PRO A 167 -13.99 4.65 4.17
CA PRO A 167 -13.91 5.80 5.07
C PRO A 167 -12.62 6.60 4.82
N VAL A 168 -12.48 7.12 3.60
CA VAL A 168 -11.34 7.95 3.15
C VAL A 168 -11.88 9.19 2.46
N SER A 169 -11.17 10.30 2.63
CA SER A 169 -11.55 11.64 2.15
C SER A 169 -10.82 12.08 0.88
N ALA A 170 -9.95 11.22 0.33
CA ALA A 170 -9.14 11.51 -0.84
C ALA A 170 -9.13 10.33 -1.84
N PRO A 171 -9.01 10.59 -3.15
CA PRO A 171 -9.07 9.57 -4.19
C PRO A 171 -7.66 9.01 -4.50
N PHE A 172 -7.14 8.17 -3.61
CA PHE A 172 -5.78 7.63 -3.76
C PHE A 172 -5.65 6.71 -4.99
N HIS A 173 -4.45 6.63 -5.58
CA HIS A 173 -4.12 5.71 -6.67
C HIS A 173 -4.93 5.90 -7.96
N CYS A 174 -5.30 7.15 -8.28
CA CYS A 174 -5.82 7.55 -9.59
C CYS A 174 -5.11 8.81 -10.09
N SER A 175 -5.38 9.19 -11.33
CA SER A 175 -4.82 10.38 -12.00
C SER A 175 -4.96 11.69 -11.20
N LEU A 176 -5.99 11.83 -10.34
CA LEU A 176 -6.17 12.99 -9.46
C LEU A 176 -5.04 13.17 -8.43
N MET A 177 -4.22 12.15 -8.19
CA MET A 177 -3.06 12.23 -7.30
C MET A 177 -1.78 12.71 -8.02
N GLN A 178 -1.85 13.08 -9.30
CA GLN A 178 -0.68 13.57 -10.04
C GLN A 178 0.04 14.75 -9.34
N PRO A 179 -0.64 15.74 -8.75
CA PRO A 179 0.04 16.80 -7.98
C PRO A 179 0.77 16.28 -6.73
N ALA A 180 0.31 15.17 -6.13
CA ALA A 180 1.04 14.53 -5.03
C ALA A 180 2.29 13.79 -5.53
N ALA A 181 2.22 13.19 -6.73
CA ALA A 181 3.37 12.52 -7.35
C ALA A 181 4.51 13.52 -7.61
N GLU A 182 4.20 14.69 -8.16
CA GLU A 182 5.18 15.74 -8.46
C GLU A 182 5.91 16.20 -7.19
N LYS A 183 5.16 16.54 -6.13
CA LYS A 183 5.75 16.92 -4.83
C LYS A 183 6.56 15.79 -4.18
N LEU A 184 6.13 14.55 -4.37
CA LEU A 184 6.85 13.38 -3.88
C LEU A 184 8.17 13.16 -4.64
N ALA A 185 8.20 13.46 -5.95
CA ALA A 185 9.42 13.40 -6.76
C ALA A 185 10.49 14.34 -6.21
N ASP A 186 10.11 15.59 -5.90
CA ASP A 186 11.00 16.57 -5.28
C ASP A 186 11.54 16.07 -3.95
N ARG A 187 10.70 15.39 -3.15
CA ARG A 187 11.10 14.86 -1.84
C ARG A 187 12.18 13.77 -1.94
N PHE A 188 12.25 13.05 -3.07
CA PHE A 188 13.27 12.03 -3.30
C PHE A 188 14.62 12.59 -3.77
N SER A 189 14.72 13.88 -4.11
CA SER A 189 15.98 14.50 -4.54
C SER A 189 17.07 14.42 -3.46
N ASP A 190 16.68 14.50 -2.19
CA ASP A 190 17.59 14.45 -1.04
C ASP A 190 17.85 13.02 -0.50
N VAL A 191 17.21 12.00 -1.07
CA VAL A 191 17.24 10.64 -0.51
C VAL A 191 18.27 9.78 -1.24
N LYS A 192 19.27 9.33 -0.48
CA LYS A 192 20.28 8.39 -0.99
C LYS A 192 19.72 6.97 -1.01
N LEU A 193 19.27 6.54 -2.18
CA LEU A 193 18.81 5.18 -2.41
C LEU A 193 19.99 4.22 -2.64
N HIS A 194 19.80 2.98 -2.23
CA HIS A 194 20.72 1.86 -2.43
C HIS A 194 20.06 0.76 -3.27
N ALA A 195 20.86 -0.09 -3.90
CA ALA A 195 20.30 -1.24 -4.63
C ALA A 195 19.60 -2.19 -3.63
N PRO A 196 18.40 -2.71 -3.95
CA PRO A 196 17.72 -3.70 -3.12
C PRO A 196 18.57 -4.95 -2.93
N GLN A 197 18.72 -5.40 -1.69
CA GLN A 197 19.40 -6.67 -1.35
C GLN A 197 18.57 -7.90 -1.72
N ILE A 198 17.25 -7.70 -1.82
CA ILE A 198 16.27 -8.66 -2.31
C ILE A 198 15.35 -7.93 -3.29
N PRO A 199 14.80 -8.60 -4.32
CA PRO A 199 13.84 -7.97 -5.20
C PRO A 199 12.62 -7.47 -4.42
N VAL A 200 12.12 -6.29 -4.81
CA VAL A 200 10.82 -5.78 -4.35
C VAL A 200 9.86 -5.73 -5.53
N ILE A 201 8.69 -6.38 -5.40
CA ILE A 201 7.65 -6.32 -6.41
C ILE A 201 6.95 -4.98 -6.30
N SER A 202 7.02 -4.15 -7.34
CA SER A 202 6.37 -2.84 -7.33
C SER A 202 4.88 -2.95 -7.63
N ASN A 203 4.09 -2.09 -6.99
CA ASN A 203 2.64 -2.04 -7.17
C ASN A 203 2.21 -1.56 -8.55
N VAL A 204 3.03 -0.76 -9.24
CA VAL A 204 2.68 -0.10 -10.51
C VAL A 204 2.77 -1.05 -11.70
N ASP A 205 3.85 -1.82 -11.77
CA ASP A 205 4.14 -2.71 -12.90
C ASP A 205 3.97 -4.19 -12.58
N ALA A 206 3.75 -4.53 -11.30
CA ALA A 206 3.73 -5.88 -10.77
C ALA A 206 5.02 -6.69 -11.10
N ALA A 207 6.16 -6.02 -11.22
CA ALA A 207 7.45 -6.63 -11.54
C ALA A 207 8.43 -6.60 -10.37
N ALA A 208 9.29 -7.61 -10.30
CA ALA A 208 10.39 -7.68 -9.34
C ALA A 208 11.53 -6.73 -9.76
N ASN A 209 11.77 -5.70 -8.94
CA ASN A 209 12.70 -4.63 -9.27
C ASN A 209 14.01 -4.72 -8.47
N TYR A 210 15.13 -4.48 -9.18
CA TYR A 210 16.51 -4.51 -8.64
C TYR A 210 17.27 -3.18 -8.84
N SER A 211 16.73 -2.26 -9.63
CA SER A 211 17.39 -1.00 -9.99
C SER A 211 16.92 0.16 -9.12
N ILE A 212 17.86 0.96 -8.65
CA ILE A 212 17.60 2.19 -7.89
C ILE A 212 16.74 3.17 -8.70
N GLU A 213 17.08 3.36 -9.98
CA GLU A 213 16.40 4.34 -10.84
C GLU A 213 14.94 3.93 -11.07
N THR A 214 14.73 2.65 -11.38
CA THR A 214 13.40 2.08 -11.56
C THR A 214 12.58 2.20 -10.28
N VAL A 215 13.14 1.85 -9.11
CA VAL A 215 12.45 1.98 -7.82
C VAL A 215 12.02 3.43 -7.57
N ARG A 216 12.90 4.41 -7.78
CA ARG A 216 12.56 5.83 -7.57
C ARG A 216 11.40 6.25 -8.47
N HIS A 217 11.49 5.95 -9.77
CA HIS A 217 10.44 6.29 -10.73
C HIS A 217 9.10 5.65 -10.36
N LEU A 218 9.11 4.37 -10.01
CA LEU A 218 7.89 3.63 -9.67
C LEU A 218 7.24 4.13 -8.38
N LEU A 219 8.01 4.48 -7.34
CA LEU A 219 7.44 5.03 -6.10
C LEU A 219 6.74 6.38 -6.31
N VAL A 220 7.32 7.24 -7.15
CA VAL A 220 6.70 8.51 -7.53
C VAL A 220 5.42 8.26 -8.31
N LYS A 221 5.46 7.38 -9.30
CA LYS A 221 4.31 7.00 -10.13
C LYS A 221 3.21 6.28 -9.33
N GLN A 222 3.56 5.58 -8.24
CA GLN A 222 2.67 4.76 -7.43
C GLN A 222 1.47 5.52 -6.87
N VAL A 223 1.65 6.79 -6.47
CA VAL A 223 0.56 7.54 -5.81
C VAL A 223 -0.59 7.87 -6.75
N SER A 224 -0.32 7.98 -8.06
CA SER A 224 -1.30 8.26 -9.12
C SER A 224 -1.60 7.05 -10.01
N SER A 225 -1.12 5.86 -9.63
CA SER A 225 -1.33 4.63 -10.39
C SER A 225 -2.01 3.55 -9.54
N ALA A 226 -2.74 2.67 -10.21
CA ALA A 226 -3.39 1.52 -9.56
C ALA A 226 -2.37 0.59 -8.88
N VAL A 227 -2.72 0.06 -7.72
CA VAL A 227 -1.97 -0.99 -7.02
C VAL A 227 -2.37 -2.35 -7.58
N ARG A 228 -1.47 -3.01 -8.31
CA ARG A 228 -1.67 -4.32 -8.96
C ARG A 228 -1.35 -5.49 -8.02
N TRP A 229 -1.93 -5.49 -6.82
CA TRP A 229 -1.57 -6.44 -5.75
C TRP A 229 -1.83 -7.91 -6.11
N GLU A 230 -2.97 -8.21 -6.74
CA GLU A 230 -3.29 -9.57 -7.20
C GLU A 230 -2.22 -10.13 -8.13
N GLU A 231 -1.83 -9.33 -9.13
CA GLU A 231 -0.79 -9.70 -10.09
C GLU A 231 0.59 -9.81 -9.44
N SER A 232 0.93 -8.89 -8.52
CA SER A 232 2.17 -8.98 -7.73
C SER A 232 2.26 -10.30 -6.95
N MET A 233 1.16 -10.77 -6.38
CA MET A 233 1.13 -12.05 -5.65
C MET A 233 1.20 -13.26 -6.59
N HIS A 234 0.59 -13.19 -7.77
CA HIS A 234 0.79 -14.22 -8.79
C HIS A 234 2.26 -14.33 -9.21
N LEU A 235 2.93 -13.20 -9.48
CA LEU A 235 4.37 -13.18 -9.76
C LEU A 235 5.18 -13.83 -8.63
N ALA A 236 4.89 -13.49 -7.36
CA ALA A 236 5.59 -14.08 -6.23
C ALA A 236 5.45 -15.62 -6.21
N VAL A 237 4.24 -16.14 -6.46
CA VAL A 237 3.98 -17.58 -6.54
C VAL A 237 4.73 -18.21 -7.71
N ASP A 238 4.73 -17.57 -8.88
CA ASP A 238 5.44 -18.05 -10.08
C ASP A 238 6.95 -18.06 -9.88
N GLN A 239 7.48 -17.20 -9.01
CA GLN A 239 8.88 -17.21 -8.56
C GLN A 239 9.18 -18.22 -7.44
N GLY A 240 8.24 -19.12 -7.13
CA GLY A 240 8.45 -20.23 -6.20
C GLY A 240 8.15 -19.90 -4.73
N VAL A 241 7.52 -18.76 -4.44
CA VAL A 241 7.05 -18.48 -3.07
C VAL A 241 5.96 -19.48 -2.70
N THR A 242 6.23 -20.30 -1.68
CA THR A 242 5.27 -21.25 -1.09
C THR A 242 4.74 -20.79 0.26
N ARG A 243 5.36 -19.74 0.82
CA ARG A 243 5.07 -19.22 2.14
C ARG A 243 5.30 -17.71 2.21
N VAL A 244 4.38 -17.01 2.86
CA VAL A 244 4.48 -15.57 3.10
C VAL A 244 4.32 -15.25 4.59
N ILE A 245 4.93 -14.15 5.03
CA ILE A 245 4.73 -13.57 6.36
C ILE A 245 4.26 -12.13 6.15
N GLU A 246 3.03 -11.81 6.57
CA GLU A 246 2.58 -10.43 6.67
C GLU A 246 3.17 -9.80 7.93
N ILE A 247 4.00 -8.76 7.77
CA ILE A 247 4.69 -8.09 8.89
C ILE A 247 4.14 -6.68 9.05
N GLY A 248 3.50 -6.41 10.19
CA GLY A 248 2.84 -5.14 10.47
C GLY A 248 1.49 -5.31 11.14
N PRO A 249 0.78 -4.20 11.42
CA PRO A 249 -0.48 -4.25 12.12
C PRO A 249 -1.58 -4.89 11.26
N GLY A 250 -2.38 -5.75 11.89
CA GLY A 250 -3.53 -6.40 11.25
C GLY A 250 -3.16 -7.64 10.44
N ARG A 251 -4.10 -8.09 9.59
CA ARG A 251 -4.04 -9.37 8.85
C ARG A 251 -4.65 -9.29 7.45
N VAL A 252 -4.67 -8.09 6.87
CA VAL A 252 -5.38 -7.81 5.62
C VAL A 252 -4.72 -8.54 4.47
N LEU A 253 -3.40 -8.42 4.32
CA LEU A 253 -2.66 -9.03 3.22
C LEU A 253 -2.70 -10.56 3.29
N SER A 254 -2.70 -11.13 4.51
CA SER A 254 -2.91 -12.56 4.75
C SER A 254 -4.31 -13.02 4.31
N GLY A 255 -5.32 -12.16 4.45
CA GLY A 255 -6.66 -12.40 3.92
C GLY A 255 -6.70 -12.39 2.40
N LEU A 256 -6.07 -11.40 1.78
CA LEU A 256 -5.97 -11.27 0.32
C LEU A 256 -5.20 -12.45 -0.30
N MET A 257 -4.05 -12.81 0.26
CA MET A 257 -3.23 -13.92 -0.23
C MET A 257 -4.02 -15.23 -0.24
N ARG A 258 -4.81 -15.53 0.80
CA ARG A 258 -5.66 -16.72 0.84
C ARG A 258 -6.76 -16.73 -0.21
N ARG A 259 -7.25 -15.56 -0.64
CA ARG A 259 -8.21 -15.45 -1.75
C ARG A 259 -7.53 -15.63 -3.11
N ILE A 260 -6.29 -15.15 -3.25
CA ILE A 260 -5.50 -15.28 -4.48
C ILE A 260 -5.04 -16.73 -4.66
N ASN A 261 -4.43 -17.33 -3.63
CA ASN A 261 -3.95 -18.71 -3.67
C ASN A 261 -3.96 -19.37 -2.28
N ARG A 262 -4.91 -20.30 -2.07
CA ARG A 262 -5.08 -21.03 -0.81
C ARG A 262 -3.95 -22.00 -0.47
N ARG A 263 -3.08 -22.34 -1.43
CA ARG A 263 -1.95 -23.26 -1.22
C ARG A 263 -0.75 -22.59 -0.55
N ILE A 264 -0.70 -21.26 -0.56
CA ILE A 264 0.39 -20.50 0.05
C ILE A 264 0.24 -20.48 1.56
N LYS A 265 1.23 -21.02 2.26
CA LYS A 265 1.26 -20.99 3.73
C LYS A 265 1.42 -19.54 4.18
N THR A 266 0.42 -19.03 4.88
CA THR A 266 0.35 -17.62 5.27
C THR A 266 0.56 -17.51 6.77
N LEU A 267 1.54 -16.71 7.19
CA LEU A 267 1.83 -16.35 8.56
C LEU A 267 1.66 -14.83 8.72
N ASN A 268 1.47 -14.37 9.95
CA ASN A 268 1.30 -12.96 10.27
C ASN A 268 2.09 -12.63 11.53
N LEU A 269 2.77 -11.49 11.53
CA LEU A 269 3.47 -10.92 12.67
C LEU A 269 2.87 -9.55 12.98
N ALA A 270 1.81 -9.56 13.78
CA ALA A 270 1.11 -8.34 14.21
C ALA A 270 1.27 -8.08 15.71
N VAL A 271 1.38 -9.13 16.52
CA VAL A 271 1.56 -9.05 17.98
C VAL A 271 2.73 -9.90 18.45
N PRO A 272 3.30 -9.65 19.65
CA PRO A 272 4.48 -10.38 20.13
C PRO A 272 4.33 -11.91 20.10
N GLY A 273 3.17 -12.44 20.49
CA GLY A 273 2.91 -13.89 20.54
C GLY A 273 2.79 -14.58 19.17
N ASP A 274 2.94 -13.85 18.07
CA ASP A 274 3.05 -14.44 16.73
C ASP A 274 4.49 -14.87 16.41
N LEU A 275 5.49 -14.33 17.11
CA LEU A 275 6.91 -14.63 16.85
C LEU A 275 7.23 -16.12 17.04
N GLU A 276 6.73 -16.72 18.13
CA GLU A 276 6.96 -18.13 18.42
C GLU A 276 6.34 -19.02 17.33
N LYS A 277 5.10 -18.71 16.90
CA LYS A 277 4.41 -19.45 15.84
C LYS A 277 5.13 -19.38 14.50
N ILE A 278 5.74 -18.24 14.20
CA ILE A 278 6.56 -18.09 12.99
C ILE A 278 7.80 -18.96 13.12
N ALA A 279 8.51 -18.88 14.23
CA ALA A 279 9.74 -19.65 14.46
C ALA A 279 9.51 -21.16 14.34
N GLU A 280 8.49 -21.70 15.01
CA GLU A 280 8.10 -23.12 14.93
C GLU A 280 7.78 -23.56 13.49
N SER A 281 7.32 -22.64 12.67
CA SER A 281 6.98 -22.91 11.28
C SER A 281 8.23 -23.11 10.40
N TYR A 282 9.38 -22.52 10.79
CA TYR A 282 10.64 -22.50 10.05
C TYR A 282 11.75 -23.36 10.69
N ALA A 283 11.52 -23.90 11.89
CA ALA A 283 12.30 -24.98 12.48
C ALA A 283 12.06 -26.30 11.73
#